data_AF-A0A1M4T0U2-F1
#
_entry.id   AF-A0A1M4T0U2-F1
#
_cell.length_a   1.000
_cell.length_b   1.000
_cell.length_c   1.000
_cell.angle_alpha   90.00
_cell.angle_beta   90.00
_cell.angle_gamma   90.00
#
_symmetry.space_group_name_H-M   'P 1'
#
loop_
_entity.id
_entity.type
_entity.pdbx_description
1 polymer ?
#
loop_
_entity_poly.entity_id
_entity_poly.type
_entity_poly.pdbx_seq_one_letter_code
_entity_poly.pdbx_strand_id
1 'polypeptide(L)'
;MKSRLKSELQMIPKSIQKDLAMEIMTELIADKGREIYRIKGQMDEYINEIKELEGEKERLKRERIQMHFGDEKIIFKIITRYSKELRRKFQGDF
;
A
#
# COMPACT_ATOMS: atom_id res chain seq x y z
N MET A 1 -18.36 8.29 10.53
CA MET A 1 -17.15 8.54 9.69
C MET A 1 -16.95 7.57 8.53
N LYS A 2 -17.13 6.24 8.68
CA LYS A 2 -16.95 5.26 7.57
C LYS A 2 -17.88 5.47 6.35
N SER A 3 -19.09 6.01 6.53
CA SER A 3 -20.05 6.21 5.43
C SER A 3 -19.66 7.34 4.47
N ARG A 4 -19.06 8.43 4.98
CA ARG A 4 -18.73 9.64 4.21
C ARG A 4 -17.57 9.42 3.23
N LEU A 5 -16.51 8.74 3.67
CA LEU A 5 -15.38 8.37 2.81
C LEU A 5 -15.80 7.41 1.68
N LYS A 6 -16.76 6.52 1.97
CA LYS A 6 -17.31 5.61 0.96
C LYS A 6 -18.15 6.35 -0.08
N SER A 7 -18.97 7.31 0.34
CA SER A 7 -19.74 8.14 -0.59
C SER A 7 -18.84 9.02 -1.46
N GLU A 8 -17.82 9.65 -0.88
CA GLU A 8 -16.86 10.49 -1.63
C GLU A 8 -16.08 9.69 -2.68
N LEU A 9 -15.62 8.48 -2.32
CA LEU A 9 -14.97 7.57 -3.27
C LEU A 9 -15.91 7.13 -4.39
N GLN A 10 -17.18 6.85 -4.09
CA GLN A 10 -18.17 6.46 -5.10
C GLN A 10 -18.48 7.57 -6.11
N MET A 11 -18.20 8.83 -5.79
CA MET A 11 -18.33 9.96 -6.73
C MET A 11 -17.15 10.05 -7.71
N ILE A 12 -16.03 9.40 -7.43
CA ILE A 12 -14.86 9.36 -8.32
C ILE A 12 -15.10 8.30 -9.41
N PRO A 13 -14.82 8.60 -10.70
CA PRO A 13 -14.88 7.59 -11.76
C PRO A 13 -14.04 6.34 -11.45
N LYS A 14 -14.56 5.15 -11.75
CA LYS A 14 -13.87 3.87 -11.44
C LYS A 14 -12.47 3.77 -12.04
N SER A 15 -12.26 4.33 -13.23
CA SER A 15 -10.93 4.40 -13.87
C SER A 15 -9.94 5.18 -13.00
N ILE A 16 -10.34 6.38 -12.55
CA ILE A 16 -9.52 7.23 -11.67
C ILE A 16 -9.27 6.55 -10.32
N GLN A 17 -10.25 5.87 -9.76
CA GLN A 17 -10.04 5.08 -8.53
C GLN A 17 -8.97 4.00 -8.75
N LYS A 18 -9.00 3.29 -9.88
CA LYS A 18 -8.00 2.27 -10.22
C LYS A 18 -6.62 2.88 -10.39
N ASP A 19 -6.50 4.01 -11.07
CA ASP A 19 -5.22 4.70 -11.28
C ASP A 19 -4.62 5.19 -9.96
N LEU A 20 -5.43 5.83 -9.12
CA LEU A 20 -5.01 6.25 -7.77
C LEU A 20 -4.56 5.05 -6.92
N ALA A 21 -5.30 3.94 -6.98
CA ALA A 21 -4.93 2.73 -6.26
C ALA A 21 -3.62 2.12 -6.81
N MET A 22 -3.36 2.19 -8.13
CA MET A 22 -2.07 1.78 -8.70
C MET A 22 -0.90 2.62 -8.19
N GLU A 23 -1.05 3.93 -8.12
CA GLU A 23 -0.01 4.84 -7.62
C GLU A 23 0.33 4.52 -6.16
N ILE A 24 -0.69 4.41 -5.30
CA ILE A 24 -0.52 4.07 -3.88
C ILE A 24 0.21 2.73 -3.73
N MET A 25 -0.19 1.70 -4.49
CA MET A 25 0.45 0.38 -4.40
C MET A 25 1.88 0.39 -4.90
N THR A 26 2.17 1.18 -5.92
CA THR A 26 3.52 1.31 -6.49
C THR A 26 4.46 1.92 -5.46
N GLU A 27 4.03 2.99 -4.80
CA GLU A 27 4.83 3.65 -3.76
C GLU A 27 5.06 2.70 -2.58
N LEU A 28 4.03 2.04 -2.06
CA LEU A 28 4.18 1.11 -0.93
C LEU A 28 5.13 -0.05 -1.23
N ILE A 29 5.04 -0.64 -2.43
CA ILE A 29 5.91 -1.75 -2.81
C ILE A 29 7.36 -1.29 -2.95
N ALA A 30 7.58 -0.11 -3.55
CA ALA A 30 8.90 0.50 -3.67
C ALA A 30 9.48 0.80 -2.29
N ASP A 31 8.66 1.33 -1.40
CA ASP A 31 9.02 1.69 -0.04
C ASP A 31 9.45 0.50 0.80
N LYS A 32 8.68 -0.60 0.79
CA LYS A 32 9.09 -1.86 1.40
C LYS A 32 10.37 -2.41 0.79
N GLY A 33 10.57 -2.23 -0.51
CA GLY A 33 11.83 -2.55 -1.18
C GLY A 33 13.03 -1.77 -0.62
N ARG A 34 12.87 -0.46 -0.38
CA ARG A 34 13.90 0.38 0.22
C ARG A 34 14.19 0.00 1.67
N GLU A 35 13.16 -0.30 2.46
CA GLU A 35 13.31 -0.77 3.86
C GLU A 35 14.10 -2.08 3.92
N ILE A 36 13.73 -3.07 3.10
CA ILE A 36 14.45 -4.35 2.99
C ILE A 36 15.92 -4.12 2.60
N TYR A 37 16.16 -3.28 1.59
CA TYR A 37 17.53 -3.00 1.12
C TYR A 37 18.38 -2.32 2.20
N ARG A 38 17.81 -1.34 2.90
CA ARG A 38 18.47 -0.63 4.01
C ARG A 38 18.91 -1.61 5.10
N ILE A 39 18.02 -2.52 5.48
CA ILE A 39 18.24 -3.47 6.58
C ILE A 39 19.18 -4.61 6.16
N LYS A 40 19.08 -5.10 4.91
CA LYS A 40 20.01 -6.11 4.37
C LYS A 40 21.48 -5.65 4.39
N GLY A 41 21.72 -4.34 4.41
CA GLY A 41 23.07 -3.78 4.59
C GLY A 41 23.61 -3.81 6.02
N GLN A 42 22.80 -4.21 7.03
CA GLN A 42 23.09 -4.04 8.46
C GLN A 42 23.35 -5.36 9.22
N MET A 43 23.74 -6.45 8.54
CA MET A 43 24.07 -7.79 9.07
C MET A 43 22.87 -8.70 9.46
N ASP A 44 23.16 -9.98 9.76
CA ASP A 44 22.18 -11.08 9.92
C ASP A 44 21.20 -10.93 11.12
N GLU A 45 21.44 -10.01 12.05
CA GLU A 45 20.58 -9.78 13.23
C GLU A 45 19.14 -9.40 12.85
N TYR A 46 18.93 -8.86 11.64
CA TYR A 46 17.62 -8.39 11.19
C TYR A 46 16.90 -9.37 10.25
N ILE A 47 17.31 -10.63 10.20
CA ILE A 47 16.74 -11.60 9.26
C ILE A 47 15.23 -11.82 9.43
N ASN A 48 14.73 -11.71 10.66
CA ASN A 48 13.30 -11.83 10.94
C ASN A 48 12.53 -10.60 10.45
N GLU A 49 13.06 -9.39 10.67
CA GLU A 49 12.46 -8.15 10.16
C GLU A 49 12.43 -8.12 8.63
N ILE A 50 13.51 -8.58 7.98
CA ILE A 50 13.57 -8.75 6.53
C ILE A 50 12.48 -9.70 6.04
N LYS A 51 12.30 -10.85 6.69
CA LYS A 51 11.26 -11.82 6.33
C LYS A 51 9.86 -11.24 6.48
N GLU A 52 9.61 -10.48 7.53
CA GLU A 52 8.33 -9.79 7.74
C GLU A 52 8.07 -8.79 6.62
N LEU A 53 9.04 -7.93 6.31
CA LEU A 53 8.94 -6.94 5.23
C LEU A 53 8.77 -7.60 3.84
N GLU A 54 9.45 -8.71 3.57
CA GLU A 54 9.26 -9.50 2.35
C GLU A 54 7.84 -10.09 2.28
N GLY A 55 7.32 -10.59 3.39
CA GLY A 55 5.94 -11.07 3.50
C GLY A 55 4.91 -9.98 3.24
N GLU A 56 5.13 -8.78 3.80
CA GLU A 56 4.30 -7.61 3.55
C GLU A 56 4.34 -7.17 2.07
N LYS A 57 5.55 -7.12 1.49
CA LYS A 57 5.75 -6.77 0.08
C LYS A 57 5.03 -7.74 -0.86
N GLU A 58 5.11 -9.05 -0.59
CA GLU A 58 4.39 -10.06 -1.38
C GLU A 58 2.88 -9.97 -1.21
N ARG A 59 2.38 -9.66 0.00
CA ARG A 59 0.96 -9.39 0.22
C ARG A 59 0.49 -8.19 -0.62
N LEU A 60 1.26 -7.10 -0.64
CA LEU A 60 0.96 -5.92 -1.46
C LEU A 60 0.93 -6.25 -2.95
N LYS A 61 1.89 -7.04 -3.46
CA LYS A 61 1.86 -7.50 -4.86
C LYS A 61 0.60 -8.29 -5.19
N ARG A 62 0.16 -9.20 -4.31
CA ARG A 62 -1.09 -9.96 -4.50
C ARG A 62 -2.31 -9.04 -4.55
N GLU A 63 -2.38 -8.05 -3.67
CA GLU A 63 -3.48 -7.06 -3.67
C GLU A 63 -3.47 -6.20 -4.93
N ARG A 64 -2.29 -5.82 -5.44
CA ARG A 64 -2.16 -5.11 -6.72
C ARG A 64 -2.69 -5.95 -7.89
N ILE A 65 -2.48 -7.26 -7.89
CA ILE A 65 -3.03 -8.17 -8.90
C ILE A 65 -4.55 -8.23 -8.81
N GLN A 66 -5.11 -8.43 -7.61
CA GLN A 66 -6.57 -8.47 -7.38
C GLN A 66 -7.26 -7.17 -7.83
N MET A 67 -6.65 -6.03 -7.51
CA MET A 67 -7.07 -4.71 -7.97
C MET A 67 -7.06 -4.60 -9.50
N HIS A 68 -6.04 -5.15 -10.18
CA HIS A 68 -5.94 -5.11 -11.64
C HIS A 68 -7.10 -5.85 -12.31
N PHE A 69 -7.56 -6.95 -11.71
CA PHE A 69 -8.75 -7.72 -12.10
C PHE A 69 -10.08 -7.10 -11.64
N GLY A 70 -10.06 -5.90 -11.06
CA GLY A 70 -11.28 -5.13 -10.77
C GLY A 70 -11.94 -5.44 -9.43
N ASP A 71 -11.22 -6.03 -8.46
CA ASP A 71 -11.76 -6.20 -7.10
C ASP A 71 -11.95 -4.82 -6.42
N GLU A 72 -13.21 -4.35 -6.41
CA GLU A 72 -13.60 -3.06 -5.85
C GLU A 72 -13.33 -2.95 -4.35
N LYS A 73 -13.40 -4.05 -3.59
CA LYS A 73 -13.12 -4.04 -2.15
C LYS A 73 -11.63 -3.78 -1.91
N ILE A 74 -10.78 -4.37 -2.75
CA ILE A 74 -9.34 -4.14 -2.69
C ILE A 74 -8.99 -2.72 -3.13
N ILE A 75 -9.57 -2.20 -4.23
CA ILE A 75 -9.41 -0.80 -4.64
C ILE A 75 -9.78 0.15 -3.48
N PHE A 76 -10.94 -0.07 -2.87
CA PHE A 76 -11.40 0.75 -1.74
C PHE A 76 -10.46 0.66 -0.53
N LYS A 77 -10.00 -0.55 -0.19
CA LYS A 77 -9.04 -0.77 0.89
C LYS A 77 -7.75 0.00 0.62
N ILE A 78 -7.21 -0.09 -0.58
CA ILE A 78 -5.97 0.59 -0.97
C ILE A 78 -6.14 2.10 -0.79
N ILE A 79 -7.17 2.69 -1.39
CA ILE A 79 -7.34 4.14 -1.36
C ILE A 79 -7.63 4.64 0.07
N THR A 80 -8.41 3.92 0.87
CA THR A 80 -8.80 4.43 2.21
C THR A 80 -7.81 4.13 3.33
N ARG A 81 -7.16 2.96 3.28
CA ARG A 81 -6.23 2.52 4.32
C ARG A 81 -4.80 2.94 3.98
N TYR A 82 -4.33 2.59 2.80
CA TYR A 82 -2.92 2.78 2.44
C TYR A 82 -2.57 4.23 2.12
N SER A 83 -3.52 5.04 1.64
CA SER A 83 -3.28 6.49 1.55
C SER A 83 -3.01 7.14 2.91
N LYS A 84 -3.59 6.63 4.00
CA LYS A 84 -3.33 7.15 5.37
C LYS A 84 -1.95 6.76 5.85
N GLU A 85 -1.54 5.53 5.56
CA GLU A 85 -0.21 5.02 5.88
C GLU A 85 0.87 5.84 5.18
N LEU A 86 0.74 6.06 3.87
CA LEU A 86 1.63 6.94 3.11
C LEU A 86 1.64 8.37 3.66
N ARG A 87 0.47 8.95 3.94
CA ARG A 87 0.40 10.33 4.49
C ARG A 87 1.14 10.47 5.82
N ARG A 88 0.94 9.55 6.77
CA ARG A 88 1.67 9.57 8.06
C ARG A 88 3.18 9.54 7.85
N LYS A 89 3.63 8.70 6.92
CA LYS A 89 5.05 8.58 6.58
C LYS A 89 5.64 9.86 6.00
N PHE A 90 4.95 10.52 5.06
CA PHE A 90 5.42 11.79 4.49
C PHE A 90 5.29 12.99 5.44
N GLN A 91 4.37 12.93 6.41
CA GLN A 91 4.19 13.98 7.42
C GLN A 91 5.20 13.89 8.57
N GLY A 92 6.00 12.82 8.64
CA GLY A 92 6.98 12.61 9.72
C GLY A 92 6.35 12.16 11.05
N ASP A 93 5.09 11.74 11.05
CA ASP A 93 4.42 11.15 12.22
C ASP A 93 4.89 9.69 12.39
N PHE A 94 6.06 9.50 13.00
CA PHE A 94 6.57 8.20 13.47
C PHE A 94 7.04 8.27 14.92
#